data_AF-R7VCN8-F1
#
_entry.id   AF-R7VCN8-F1
#
_cell.length_a   1.000
_cell.length_b   1.000
_cell.length_c   1.000
_cell.angle_alpha   90.00
_cell.angle_beta   90.00
_cell.angle_gamma   90.00
#
_symmetry.space_group_name_H-M   'P 1'
#
loop_
_entity.id
_entity.type
_entity.pdbx_description
1 polymer ?
#
loop_
_entity_poly.entity_id
_entity_poly.type
_entity_poly.pdbx_seq_one_letter_code
_entity_poly.pdbx_strand_id
1 'polypeptide(L)'
;QYIGCFIDTHNRALESRLYKDTTESNSNGRCIRECSLHGFMFAATEIGNECHCGNNYDYHRHGSEPKDCTLGCHDNDKETCGGDWRLQIYSVCPIGKYKGAGEAVIGDKPNCESECHCNELPCFYFNGTCTDGCATGWKGDACNERDCNHDNGGCVHECEEDKDDEWCSCREGFKISTDDWKKCVARKLGCQSSFISLAVFVYNYEKQ
;
A
#
# COMPACT_ATOMS: atom_id res chain seq x y z
N GLN A 1 11.10 3.79 -5.05
CA GLN A 1 12.28 2.90 -5.18
C GLN A 1 12.91 3.13 -6.55
N TYR A 2 14.24 3.07 -6.68
CA TYR A 2 14.89 3.08 -7.99
C TYR A 2 14.48 1.87 -8.84
N ILE A 3 14.03 2.10 -10.07
CA ILE A 3 13.70 1.04 -11.04
C ILE A 3 14.88 0.81 -11.99
N GLY A 4 15.39 1.89 -12.58
CA GLY A 4 16.39 1.77 -13.64
C GLY A 4 16.61 3.04 -14.43
N CYS A 5 17.47 2.94 -15.43
CA CYS A 5 17.71 3.97 -16.42
C CYS A 5 16.97 3.63 -17.73
N PHE A 6 16.32 4.60 -18.35
CA PHE A 6 15.47 4.36 -19.52
C PHE A 6 15.69 5.42 -20.60
N ILE A 7 15.48 5.03 -21.85
CA ILE A 7 15.57 5.94 -22.99
C ILE A 7 14.29 6.78 -23.04
N ASP A 8 14.46 8.09 -23.13
CA ASP A 8 13.36 9.01 -23.43
C ASP A 8 13.42 9.54 -24.85
N THR A 9 12.28 9.97 -25.38
CA THR A 9 12.17 10.52 -26.73
C THR A 9 11.09 11.59 -26.77
N HIS A 10 10.89 12.23 -27.92
CA HIS A 10 9.76 13.14 -28.13
C HIS A 10 8.40 12.48 -27.82
N ASN A 11 8.28 11.16 -28.04
CA ASN A 11 7.16 10.37 -27.51
C ASN A 11 7.47 9.93 -26.08
N ARG A 12 7.31 10.85 -25.13
CA ARG A 12 7.87 10.77 -23.77
C ARG A 12 7.56 9.48 -23.02
N ALA A 13 8.60 8.80 -22.53
CA ALA A 13 8.50 7.54 -21.79
C ALA A 13 7.69 7.67 -20.50
N LEU A 14 7.68 8.83 -19.84
CA LEU A 14 6.67 9.22 -18.85
C LEU A 14 5.87 10.41 -19.38
N GLU A 15 4.55 10.35 -19.26
CA GLU A 15 3.64 11.24 -19.99
C GLU A 15 3.67 12.72 -19.55
N SER A 16 4.10 13.02 -18.32
CA SER A 16 4.01 14.36 -17.75
C SER A 16 5.36 14.88 -17.27
N ARG A 17 5.89 15.92 -17.92
CA ARG A 17 6.98 16.71 -17.31
C ARG A 17 6.40 17.67 -16.28
N LEU A 18 6.61 17.38 -15.00
CA LEU A 18 6.05 18.15 -13.90
C LEU A 18 6.76 19.49 -13.74
N TYR A 19 8.10 19.49 -13.80
CA TYR A 19 8.89 20.72 -13.74
C TYR A 19 10.23 20.60 -14.46
N LYS A 20 10.82 21.76 -14.73
CA LYS A 20 12.24 21.95 -15.10
C LYS A 20 12.79 23.06 -14.22
N ASP A 21 13.63 22.72 -13.26
CA ASP A 21 14.15 23.68 -12.30
C ASP A 21 15.43 24.34 -12.81
N THR A 22 15.51 25.66 -12.71
CA THR A 22 16.71 26.44 -13.04
C THR A 22 17.10 27.39 -11.91
N THR A 23 16.46 27.26 -10.76
CA THR A 23 16.50 28.23 -9.67
C THR A 23 16.78 27.59 -8.32
N GLU A 24 16.36 26.34 -8.13
CA GLU A 24 16.53 25.58 -6.91
C GLU A 24 17.23 24.25 -7.20
N SER A 25 17.85 23.68 -6.15
CA SER A 25 18.47 22.37 -6.23
C SER A 25 17.46 21.27 -6.59
N ASN A 26 17.81 20.43 -7.55
CA ASN A 26 17.05 19.25 -7.91
C ASN A 26 17.56 18.02 -7.16
N SER A 27 16.67 17.05 -6.95
CA SER A 27 17.02 15.77 -6.35
C SER A 27 16.03 14.70 -6.78
N ASN A 28 16.46 13.43 -6.72
CA ASN A 28 15.53 12.33 -6.95
C ASN A 28 14.43 12.32 -5.87
N GLY A 29 14.80 12.60 -4.62
CA GLY A 29 13.85 12.66 -3.51
C GLY A 29 12.79 13.75 -3.67
N ARG A 30 13.15 14.91 -4.23
CA ARG A 30 12.19 15.97 -4.57
C ARG A 30 11.25 15.52 -5.67
N CYS A 31 11.78 15.02 -6.79
CA CYS A 31 10.94 14.58 -7.91
C CYS A 31 9.97 13.47 -7.49
N ILE A 32 10.45 12.48 -6.72
CA ILE A 32 9.61 11.42 -6.16
C ILE A 32 8.47 11.97 -5.31
N ARG A 33 8.77 12.92 -4.41
CA ARG A 33 7.75 13.54 -3.55
C ARG A 33 6.71 14.29 -4.37
N GLU A 34 7.12 15.12 -5.32
CA GLU A 34 6.18 15.89 -6.13
C GLU A 34 5.29 14.99 -6.99
N CYS A 35 5.85 13.97 -7.65
CA CYS A 35 5.04 13.02 -8.42
C CYS A 35 4.04 12.25 -7.53
N SER A 36 4.44 11.86 -6.31
CA SER A 36 3.55 11.22 -5.33
C SER A 36 2.38 12.13 -4.92
N LEU A 37 2.67 13.40 -4.59
CA LEU A 37 1.65 14.41 -4.24
C LEU A 37 0.66 14.66 -5.37
N HIS A 38 1.13 14.55 -6.61
CA HIS A 38 0.30 14.66 -7.82
C HIS A 38 -0.39 13.34 -8.22
N GLY A 39 -0.30 12.29 -7.41
CA GLY A 39 -1.03 11.04 -7.60
C GLY A 39 -0.45 10.11 -8.66
N PHE A 40 0.81 10.30 -9.06
CA PHE A 40 1.49 9.44 -10.02
C PHE A 40 2.08 8.19 -9.37
N MET A 41 2.32 7.18 -10.19
CA MET A 41 2.92 5.89 -9.82
C MET A 41 4.42 5.79 -10.17
N PHE A 42 4.88 6.65 -11.07
CA PHE A 42 6.28 6.74 -11.47
C PHE A 42 6.77 8.18 -11.41
N ALA A 43 8.03 8.33 -11.01
CA ALA A 43 8.77 9.58 -11.02
C ALA A 43 10.10 9.36 -11.72
N ALA A 44 10.62 10.36 -12.42
CA ALA A 44 11.90 10.25 -13.08
C ALA A 44 12.59 11.59 -13.24
N THR A 45 13.89 11.59 -13.06
CA THR A 45 14.73 12.76 -13.32
C THR A 45 15.38 12.65 -14.69
N GLU A 46 15.44 13.77 -15.40
CA GLU A 46 16.10 13.88 -16.72
C GLU A 46 17.03 15.10 -16.70
N ILE A 47 18.14 14.99 -17.43
CA ILE A 47 19.09 16.07 -17.70
C ILE A 47 19.52 16.90 -16.46
N GLY A 48 19.53 16.27 -15.28
CA GLY A 48 19.97 16.88 -14.02
C GLY A 48 18.90 17.75 -13.34
N ASN A 49 18.01 18.39 -14.10
CA ASN A 49 17.12 19.43 -13.57
C ASN A 49 15.64 19.29 -13.94
N GLU A 50 15.26 18.26 -14.69
CA GLU A 50 13.87 17.98 -15.02
C GLU A 50 13.30 16.89 -14.11
N CYS A 51 12.01 16.98 -13.85
CA CYS A 51 11.22 15.95 -13.21
C CYS A 51 10.03 15.58 -14.08
N HIS A 52 9.87 14.28 -14.29
CA HIS A 52 8.82 13.67 -15.07
C HIS A 52 8.05 12.69 -14.19
N CYS A 53 6.75 12.63 -14.39
CA CYS A 53 5.83 11.75 -13.71
C CYS A 53 4.97 11.01 -14.73
N GLY A 54 4.49 9.83 -14.36
CA GLY A 54 3.58 9.09 -15.22
C GLY A 54 2.92 7.92 -14.51
N ASN A 55 1.88 7.39 -15.14
CA ASN A 55 1.18 6.18 -14.73
C ASN A 55 1.31 5.04 -15.74
N ASN A 56 2.02 5.27 -16.83
CA ASN A 56 2.20 4.32 -17.90
C ASN A 56 3.29 3.29 -17.54
N TYR A 57 2.97 2.01 -17.73
CA TYR A 57 3.86 0.88 -17.39
C TYR A 57 4.83 0.51 -18.52
N ASP A 58 4.65 1.10 -19.70
CA ASP A 58 5.43 0.89 -20.91
C ASP A 58 6.63 1.86 -21.02
N TYR A 59 7.14 2.38 -19.91
CA TYR A 59 8.29 3.31 -19.88
C TYR A 59 9.56 2.75 -20.55
N HIS A 60 9.65 1.42 -20.73
CA HIS A 60 10.76 0.72 -21.40
C HIS A 60 10.57 0.58 -22.92
N ARG A 61 9.49 1.09 -23.50
CA ARG A 61 9.13 0.88 -24.93
C ARG A 61 10.15 1.40 -25.95
N HIS A 62 11.08 2.26 -25.55
CA HIS A 62 12.07 2.87 -26.44
C HIS A 62 13.37 2.08 -26.59
N GLY A 63 13.52 0.97 -25.86
CA GLY A 63 14.67 0.07 -25.99
C GLY A 63 15.20 -0.41 -24.66
N SER A 64 16.33 -1.11 -24.72
CA SER A 64 17.00 -1.65 -23.53
C SER A 64 17.54 -0.55 -22.61
N GLU A 65 17.62 -0.85 -21.32
CA GLU A 65 18.14 0.01 -20.26
C GLU A 65 19.57 0.49 -20.55
N PRO A 66 19.76 1.80 -20.87
CA PRO A 66 21.08 2.37 -21.11
C PRO A 66 21.83 2.58 -19.77
N LYS A 67 23.15 2.77 -19.85
CA LYS A 67 24.00 3.05 -18.67
C LYS A 67 24.30 4.54 -18.48
N ASP A 68 23.59 5.40 -19.22
CA ASP A 68 23.93 6.82 -19.39
C ASP A 68 23.19 7.76 -18.41
N CYS A 69 22.53 7.23 -17.37
CA CYS A 69 21.95 8.03 -16.28
C CYS A 69 23.01 8.44 -15.26
N THR A 70 24.01 9.19 -15.72
CA THR A 70 25.22 9.53 -14.92
C THR A 70 25.34 11.03 -14.64
N LEU A 71 24.41 11.85 -15.13
CA LEU A 71 24.46 13.28 -14.95
C LEU A 71 24.07 13.65 -13.52
N GLY A 72 24.88 14.49 -12.86
CA GLY A 72 24.59 14.99 -11.52
C GLY A 72 23.30 15.80 -11.46
N CYS A 73 22.61 15.78 -10.32
CA CYS A 73 21.45 16.63 -10.10
C CYS A 73 21.87 18.11 -10.03
N HIS A 74 21.01 18.99 -10.54
CA HIS A 74 21.23 20.43 -10.50
C HIS A 74 21.44 20.92 -9.07
N ASP A 75 22.56 21.59 -8.82
CA ASP A 75 23.02 22.04 -7.50
C ASP A 75 23.06 20.93 -6.44
N ASN A 76 23.22 19.67 -6.84
CA ASN A 76 23.37 18.51 -5.96
C ASN A 76 24.10 17.34 -6.64
N ASP A 77 25.43 17.43 -6.74
CA ASP A 77 26.26 16.42 -7.38
C ASP A 77 26.46 15.13 -6.54
N LYS A 78 25.77 14.98 -5.40
CA LYS A 78 25.85 13.78 -4.55
C LYS A 78 25.04 12.61 -5.08
N GLU A 79 24.15 12.86 -6.03
CA GLU A 79 23.34 11.87 -6.71
C GLU A 79 23.21 12.22 -8.20
N THR A 80 22.84 11.21 -8.99
CA THR A 80 22.57 11.37 -10.43
C THR A 80 21.10 11.63 -10.67
N CYS A 81 20.77 12.43 -11.69
CA CYS A 81 19.43 12.80 -12.08
C CYS A 81 19.21 12.56 -13.59
N GLY A 82 19.45 11.31 -14.02
CA GLY A 82 19.28 10.91 -15.41
C GLY A 82 20.43 11.36 -16.31
N GLY A 83 20.10 11.75 -17.53
CA GLY A 83 21.04 12.20 -18.56
C GLY A 83 20.29 12.80 -19.75
N ASP A 84 21.02 13.12 -20.82
CA ASP A 84 20.40 13.64 -22.05
C ASP A 84 19.53 12.58 -22.72
N TRP A 85 18.21 12.78 -22.76
CA TRP A 85 17.23 11.78 -23.18
C TRP A 85 17.34 10.46 -22.43
N ARG A 86 17.67 10.54 -21.14
CA ARG A 86 17.82 9.40 -20.22
C ARG A 86 17.09 9.69 -18.92
N LEU A 87 16.05 8.90 -18.68
CA LEU A 87 15.26 8.98 -17.45
C LEU A 87 15.81 8.02 -16.41
N GLN A 88 16.08 8.55 -15.23
CA GLN A 88 16.34 7.74 -14.05
C GLN A 88 15.00 7.52 -13.33
N ILE A 89 14.36 6.37 -13.53
CA ILE A 89 12.97 6.11 -13.13
C ILE A 89 12.91 5.48 -11.75
N TYR A 90 11.91 5.89 -10.98
CA TYR A 90 11.57 5.42 -9.66
C TYR A 90 10.10 5.01 -9.58
N SER A 91 9.81 3.90 -8.89
CA SER A 91 8.44 3.61 -8.43
C SER A 91 8.11 4.52 -7.25
N VAL A 92 6.90 5.08 -7.28
CA VAL A 92 6.40 5.94 -6.21
C VAL A 92 4.99 5.51 -5.86
N CYS A 93 4.59 5.75 -4.61
CA CYS A 93 3.21 5.57 -4.20
C CYS A 93 2.47 6.90 -4.24
N PRO A 94 1.25 6.94 -4.80
CA PRO A 94 0.40 8.11 -4.72
C PRO A 94 0.21 8.57 -3.27
N ILE A 95 -0.14 9.83 -3.09
CA ILE A 95 -0.43 10.44 -1.79
C ILE A 95 -1.30 9.53 -0.89
N GLY A 96 -0.90 9.38 0.38
CA GLY A 96 -1.57 8.52 1.36
C GLY A 96 -1.25 7.04 1.25
N LYS A 97 -0.47 6.62 0.24
CA LYS A 97 0.01 5.25 0.08
C LYS A 97 1.52 5.16 0.27
N TYR A 98 1.98 4.00 0.69
CA TYR A 98 3.40 3.75 0.87
C TYR A 98 3.78 2.32 0.48
N LYS A 99 5.08 2.12 0.33
CA LYS A 99 5.63 0.79 0.08
C LYS A 99 5.50 -0.08 1.33
N GLY A 100 4.73 -1.15 1.26
CA GLY A 100 4.70 -2.19 2.29
C GLY A 100 6.03 -2.98 2.39
N ALA A 101 6.05 -4.05 3.20
CA ALA A 101 7.17 -4.99 3.21
C ALA A 101 7.28 -5.73 1.86
N GLY A 102 8.51 -5.99 1.39
CA GLY A 102 8.77 -6.79 0.18
C GLY A 102 9.29 -6.00 -1.03
N GLU A 103 9.02 -6.52 -2.23
CA GLU A 103 9.48 -5.95 -3.51
C GLU A 103 8.83 -4.59 -3.80
N ALA A 104 9.50 -3.76 -4.59
CA ALA A 104 9.02 -2.41 -4.90
C ALA A 104 8.00 -2.35 -6.04
N VAL A 105 7.91 -3.43 -6.82
CA VAL A 105 7.00 -3.61 -7.93
C VAL A 105 6.43 -5.02 -7.84
N ILE A 106 5.11 -5.17 -7.90
CA ILE A 106 4.41 -6.47 -7.91
C ILE A 106 3.51 -6.49 -9.15
N GLY A 107 3.71 -7.47 -10.03
CA GLY A 107 2.94 -7.57 -11.28
C GLY A 107 3.01 -6.30 -12.13
N ASP A 108 4.22 -5.76 -12.31
CA ASP A 108 4.55 -4.51 -13.01
C ASP A 108 4.01 -3.23 -12.37
N LYS A 109 3.32 -3.30 -11.24
CA LYS A 109 2.78 -2.14 -10.52
C LYS A 109 3.60 -1.75 -9.31
N PRO A 110 3.76 -0.45 -8.98
CA PRO A 110 4.33 -0.07 -7.70
C PRO A 110 3.60 -0.77 -6.55
N ASN A 111 4.38 -1.36 -5.65
CA ASN A 111 3.83 -1.97 -4.44
C ASN A 111 3.35 -0.86 -3.50
N CYS A 112 2.07 -0.50 -3.62
CA CYS A 112 1.40 0.55 -2.83
C CYS A 112 0.14 0.00 -2.17
N GLU A 113 0.18 -1.26 -1.74
CA GLU A 113 -0.96 -1.95 -1.11
C GLU A 113 -1.24 -1.41 0.29
N SER A 114 -0.30 -0.68 0.89
CA SER A 114 -0.45 -0.10 2.21
C SER A 114 -0.87 1.37 2.14
N GLU A 115 -1.85 1.71 2.97
CA GLU A 115 -2.41 3.06 3.12
C GLU A 115 -2.20 3.53 4.56
N CYS A 116 -1.91 4.82 4.72
CA CYS A 116 -1.63 5.44 6.00
C CYS A 116 -2.68 6.50 6.33
N HIS A 117 -2.93 6.70 7.62
CA HIS A 117 -3.99 7.59 8.09
C HIS A 117 -3.44 8.57 9.13
N CYS A 118 -2.62 9.50 8.66
CA CYS A 118 -2.03 10.57 9.46
C CYS A 118 -3.01 11.74 9.68
N ASN A 119 -2.75 12.59 10.68
CA ASN A 119 -3.61 13.74 11.03
C ASN A 119 -3.67 14.86 9.98
N GLU A 120 -2.52 15.41 9.58
CA GLU A 120 -2.46 16.60 8.72
C GLU A 120 -1.72 16.34 7.40
N LEU A 121 -0.56 15.67 7.44
CA LEU A 121 0.23 15.35 6.26
C LEU A 121 0.12 13.87 5.87
N PRO A 122 0.13 13.52 4.57
CA PRO A 122 0.25 12.13 4.13
C PRO A 122 1.53 11.51 4.69
N CYS A 123 1.52 10.21 4.96
CA CYS A 123 2.71 9.53 5.44
C CYS A 123 3.89 9.69 4.50
N PHE A 124 5.09 9.54 5.07
CA PHE A 124 6.30 9.43 4.29
C PHE A 124 6.21 8.29 3.27
N TYR A 125 6.32 8.62 1.99
CA TYR A 125 6.22 7.65 0.89
C TYR A 125 7.25 6.50 0.99
N PHE A 126 8.36 6.70 1.72
CA PHE A 126 9.46 5.74 1.81
C PHE A 126 9.25 4.66 2.87
N ASN A 127 8.61 4.98 4.00
CA ASN A 127 8.41 4.05 5.12
C ASN A 127 7.00 4.06 5.72
N GLY A 128 6.10 4.90 5.20
CA GLY A 128 4.74 5.04 5.70
C GLY A 128 4.61 5.82 7.00
N THR A 129 5.68 6.38 7.58
CA THR A 129 5.61 7.01 8.90
C THR A 129 4.85 8.35 8.87
N CYS A 130 4.02 8.59 9.88
CA CYS A 130 3.32 9.87 10.10
C CYS A 130 4.09 10.74 11.10
N THR A 131 4.50 11.95 10.73
CA THR A 131 5.18 12.89 11.65
C THR A 131 4.23 13.57 12.63
N ASP A 132 2.96 13.73 12.22
CA ASP A 132 1.98 14.53 12.95
C ASP A 132 1.02 13.65 13.77
N GLY A 133 1.41 12.40 13.97
CA GLY A 133 0.60 11.37 14.60
C GLY A 133 -0.55 10.87 13.72
N CYS A 134 -1.31 9.94 14.29
CA CYS A 134 -2.39 9.26 13.60
C CYS A 134 -3.71 10.01 13.70
N ALA A 135 -4.46 9.97 12.60
CA ALA A 135 -5.86 10.36 12.56
C ALA A 135 -6.65 9.59 13.62
N THR A 136 -7.73 10.19 14.12
CA THR A 136 -8.58 9.58 15.14
C THR A 136 -8.98 8.16 14.74
N GLY A 137 -8.66 7.18 15.60
CA GLY A 137 -8.95 5.77 15.42
C GLY A 137 -7.83 4.94 14.80
N TRP A 138 -6.69 5.55 14.52
CA TRP A 138 -5.51 4.86 13.98
C TRP A 138 -4.33 4.93 14.95
N LYS A 139 -3.44 3.95 14.87
CA LYS A 139 -2.21 3.85 15.67
C LYS A 139 -1.06 3.19 14.89
N GLY A 140 0.10 3.09 15.53
CA GLY A 140 1.35 2.62 14.93
C GLY A 140 2.11 3.73 14.19
N ASP A 141 3.40 3.52 13.91
CA ASP A 141 4.26 4.54 13.27
C ASP A 141 3.72 4.97 11.89
N ALA A 142 3.08 4.05 11.18
CA ALA A 142 2.50 4.29 9.87
C ALA A 142 0.98 4.57 9.87
N CYS A 143 0.36 4.63 11.06
CA CYS A 143 -1.07 4.86 11.23
C CYS A 143 -1.94 3.97 10.34
N ASN A 144 -1.54 2.70 10.23
CA ASN A 144 -2.19 1.65 9.45
C ASN A 144 -2.84 0.60 10.37
N GLU A 145 -2.69 0.73 11.68
CA GLU A 145 -3.35 -0.09 12.69
C GLU A 145 -4.56 0.66 13.26
N ARG A 146 -5.63 -0.05 13.66
CA ARG A 146 -6.79 0.57 14.31
C ARG A 146 -6.72 0.43 15.83
N ASP A 147 -7.26 1.43 16.52
CA ASP A 147 -7.48 1.46 17.98
C ASP A 147 -8.81 0.76 18.32
N CYS A 148 -8.87 -0.09 19.35
CA CYS A 148 -10.11 -0.78 19.71
C CYS A 148 -11.18 0.18 20.25
N ASN A 149 -10.77 1.30 20.82
CA ASN A 149 -11.66 2.35 21.31
C ASN A 149 -12.33 3.14 20.17
N HIS A 150 -11.91 2.91 18.92
CA HIS A 150 -12.53 3.52 17.76
C HIS A 150 -13.03 2.47 16.75
N ASP A 151 -14.35 2.48 16.50
CA ASP A 151 -14.99 1.54 15.56
C ASP A 151 -14.62 0.07 15.82
N ASN A 152 -14.43 -0.27 17.11
CA ASN A 152 -14.06 -1.61 17.56
C ASN A 152 -12.79 -2.16 16.86
N GLY A 153 -11.80 -1.30 16.54
CA GLY A 153 -10.60 -1.71 15.80
C GLY A 153 -10.86 -2.19 14.36
N GLY A 154 -12.08 -2.01 13.85
CA GLY A 154 -12.58 -2.64 12.63
C GLY A 154 -12.94 -4.12 12.78
N CYS A 155 -13.00 -4.66 14.00
CA CYS A 155 -13.40 -6.03 14.28
C CYS A 155 -14.93 -6.18 14.17
N VAL A 156 -15.39 -7.26 13.53
CA VAL A 156 -16.84 -7.54 13.41
C VAL A 156 -17.49 -7.86 14.75
N HIS A 157 -16.76 -8.50 15.67
CA HIS A 157 -17.29 -8.89 16.98
C HIS A 157 -16.60 -8.13 18.12
N GLU A 158 -15.40 -8.54 18.52
CA GLU A 158 -14.74 -8.01 19.72
C GLU A 158 -13.31 -7.61 19.37
N CYS A 159 -12.84 -6.51 19.97
CA CYS A 159 -11.48 -5.99 19.84
C CYS A 159 -10.85 -5.87 21.23
N GLU A 160 -9.62 -6.36 21.40
CA GLU A 160 -8.86 -6.31 22.66
C GLU A 160 -7.42 -5.84 22.39
N GLU A 161 -6.98 -4.83 23.12
CA GLU A 161 -5.71 -4.13 22.85
C GLU A 161 -4.46 -4.88 23.36
N ASP A 162 -4.64 -5.85 24.26
CA ASP A 162 -3.56 -6.54 24.99
C ASP A 162 -3.15 -7.90 24.35
N LYS A 163 -3.39 -8.10 23.06
CA LYS A 163 -3.00 -9.34 22.35
C LYS A 163 -1.77 -9.13 21.46
N ASP A 164 -0.82 -10.07 21.53
CA ASP A 164 0.49 -9.95 20.85
C ASP A 164 0.38 -9.89 19.30
N ASP A 165 -0.60 -10.56 18.69
CA ASP A 165 -0.73 -10.61 17.21
C ASP A 165 -2.18 -10.56 16.65
N GLU A 166 -3.23 -10.85 17.46
CA GLU A 166 -4.63 -10.91 16.99
C GLU A 166 -5.59 -10.14 17.91
N TRP A 167 -5.85 -8.86 17.59
CA TRP A 167 -6.72 -8.00 18.41
C TRP A 167 -8.21 -8.29 18.25
N CYS A 168 -8.63 -8.84 17.10
CA CYS A 168 -10.02 -9.22 16.90
C CYS A 168 -10.30 -10.62 17.48
N SER A 169 -11.48 -10.81 18.06
CA SER A 169 -11.96 -12.12 18.47
C SER A 169 -13.44 -12.31 18.15
N CYS A 170 -13.87 -13.57 18.09
CA CYS A 170 -15.20 -13.95 17.67
C CYS A 170 -16.02 -14.53 18.82
N ARG A 171 -17.25 -14.03 18.97
CA ARG A 171 -18.28 -14.61 19.84
C ARG A 171 -18.51 -16.10 19.56
N GLU A 172 -19.06 -16.78 20.57
CA GLU A 172 -19.38 -18.20 20.50
C GLU A 172 -20.18 -18.57 19.24
N GLY A 173 -19.85 -19.71 18.62
CA GLY A 173 -20.45 -20.15 17.36
C GLY A 173 -19.75 -19.60 16.11
N PHE A 174 -18.78 -18.70 16.25
CA PHE A 174 -18.01 -18.14 15.14
C PHE A 174 -16.51 -18.43 15.28
N LYS A 175 -15.78 -18.33 14.18
CA LYS A 175 -14.32 -18.37 14.13
C LYS A 175 -13.82 -17.21 13.27
N ILE A 176 -12.58 -16.80 13.50
CA ILE A 176 -11.90 -15.83 12.63
C ILE A 176 -11.90 -16.37 11.19
N SER A 177 -12.19 -15.48 10.24
CA SER A 177 -12.05 -15.77 8.82
C SER A 177 -10.58 -15.90 8.45
N THR A 178 -10.24 -16.90 7.64
CA THR A 178 -8.88 -17.07 7.10
C THR A 178 -8.53 -16.04 6.05
N ASP A 179 -9.54 -15.40 5.44
CA ASP A 179 -9.36 -14.43 4.37
C ASP A 179 -9.26 -12.99 4.90
N ASP A 180 -9.76 -12.75 6.12
CA ASP A 180 -9.81 -11.44 6.75
C ASP A 180 -9.93 -11.61 8.26
N TRP A 181 -8.82 -11.42 8.99
CA TRP A 181 -8.72 -11.67 10.42
C TRP A 181 -9.63 -10.77 11.28
N LYS A 182 -10.26 -9.74 10.68
CA LYS A 182 -11.24 -8.88 11.33
C LYS A 182 -12.67 -9.42 11.28
N LYS A 183 -12.94 -10.39 10.40
CA LYS A 183 -14.27 -10.98 10.20
C LYS A 183 -14.46 -12.27 10.97
N CYS A 184 -15.70 -12.47 11.41
CA CYS A 184 -16.14 -13.70 12.05
C CYS A 184 -17.07 -14.48 11.12
N VAL A 185 -16.74 -15.73 10.84
CA VAL A 185 -17.57 -16.65 10.05
C VAL A 185 -18.15 -17.73 10.95
N ALA A 186 -19.39 -18.15 10.68
CA ALA A 186 -20.04 -19.18 11.46
C ALA A 186 -19.20 -20.47 11.43
N ARG A 187 -18.99 -21.10 12.59
CA ARG A 187 -18.39 -22.43 12.64
C ARG A 187 -19.36 -23.37 11.94
N LYS A 188 -18.87 -24.13 10.94
CA LYS A 188 -19.68 -25.22 10.38
C LYS A 188 -19.94 -26.20 11.52
N LEU A 189 -21.19 -26.26 11.97
CA LEU A 189 -21.68 -27.36 12.79
C LEU A 189 -21.53 -28.63 11.94
N GLY A 190 -20.50 -29.41 12.22
CA GLY A 190 -20.46 -30.79 11.75
C GLY A 190 -21.71 -31.45 12.31
N CYS A 191 -22.64 -31.79 11.43
CA CYS A 191 -23.84 -32.53 11.79
C CYS A 191 -23.39 -33.94 12.23
N GLN A 192 -23.03 -34.13 13.50
CA GLN A 192 -22.92 -35.46 14.08
C GLN A 192 -24.34 -35.93 14.38
N SER A 193 -24.86 -36.77 13.47
CA SER A 193 -26.11 -37.50 13.64
C SER A 193 -25.98 -38.49 14.80
N SER A 194 -26.23 -38.06 16.03
CA SER A 194 -26.51 -38.96 17.14
C SER A 194 -27.97 -39.35 17.08
N PHE A 195 -28.29 -40.44 16.38
CA PHE A 195 -29.57 -41.13 16.51
C PHE A 195 -29.66 -41.70 17.93
N ILE A 196 -30.27 -40.94 18.86
CA ILE A 196 -30.77 -41.50 20.11
C ILE A 196 -32.23 -41.92 19.84
N SER A 197 -32.43 -43.20 19.54
CA SER A 197 -33.78 -43.80 19.51
C SER A 197 -34.34 -43.84 20.94
N LEU A 198 -35.14 -42.85 21.30
CA LEU A 198 -36.04 -42.92 22.44
C LEU A 198 -37.26 -43.75 22.06
N ALA A 199 -37.26 -45.03 22.42
CA ALA A 199 -38.46 -45.85 22.41
C ALA A 199 -39.36 -45.41 23.59
N VAL A 200 -40.31 -44.51 23.32
CA VAL A 200 -41.36 -44.17 24.27
C VAL A 200 -42.52 -45.15 24.08
N PHE A 201 -42.69 -46.04 25.05
CA PHE A 201 -43.93 -46.80 25.25
C PHE A 201 -45.07 -45.81 25.53
N VAL A 202 -46.10 -45.78 24.68
CA VAL A 202 -47.40 -45.20 25.04
C VAL A 202 -48.48 -46.24 24.80
N TYR A 203 -49.04 -46.70 25.92
CA TYR A 203 -50.25 -47.50 26.05
C TYR A 203 -51.42 -46.79 25.36
N ASN A 204 -52.17 -47.51 24.51
CA ASN A 204 -53.50 -47.10 24.07
C ASN A 204 -54.53 -47.66 25.05
N TYR A 205 -55.28 -46.77 25.72
CA TYR A 205 -56.54 -47.09 26.39
C TYR A 205 -57.57 -46.01 26.05
N GLU A 206 -58.71 -46.47 25.50
CA GLU A 206 -60.03 -45.83 25.36
C GLU A 206 -60.18 -44.69 24.32
N LYS A 207 -61.25 -44.60 23.50
CA LYS A 207 -62.66 -44.92 23.79
C LYS A 207 -63.57 -44.92 22.53
N GLN A 208 -64.69 -45.65 22.65
CA GLN A 208 -65.92 -45.72 21.84
C GLN A 208 -65.99 -46.76 20.72
#